data_AF-A0A969T7E6-F1
#
_entry.id   AF-A0A969T7E6-F1
#
_cell.length_a   1.000
_cell.length_b   1.000
_cell.length_c   1.000
_cell.angle_alpha   90.00
_cell.angle_beta   90.00
_cell.angle_gamma   90.00
#
_symmetry.space_group_name_H-M   'P 1'
#
loop_
_entity.id
_entity.type
_entity.pdbx_description
1 polymer ?
#
loop_
_entity_poly.entity_id
_entity_poly.type
_entity_poly.pdbx_seq_one_letter_code
_entity_poly.pdbx_strand_id
1 'polypeptide(L)'
;MFGKDIQAIDFKESKDIEAITQRNNKFSGCLGQKENALCFSNPNVYPGKPVRVIFGETMDDNMSYFQMFHKELQDVNPYFVASQGSISEGQIKLLQLTLDSDKVEFESFVFATDRDKAGEYYIAKILASIKTKEPFLNSNAKFNDLLISVHTQPSSKTAYCDFKFSFENNIDAIYTLGKLKEFFYEHNKSFNAAYGHEYEPFNLTIDDKLSVGTLSFDNTTFNWRVINSFLHKFKFGDKFFIRHRPLLKDFNEDLQGIKGIHKEYKIDNYYNNPKVTSIESDNLKRYFFDQTRGKFNNKTNTLKNIEHDFHFNI
;
A
#
# COMPACT_ATOMS: atom_id res chain seq x y z
N MET A 1 -14.83 31.58 -21.53
CA MET A 1 -13.83 31.99 -20.52
C MET A 1 -13.43 30.74 -19.74
N PHE A 2 -12.43 30.01 -20.23
CA PHE A 2 -11.70 28.97 -19.49
C PHE A 2 -10.23 29.29 -19.75
N GLY A 3 -9.48 29.68 -18.72
CA GLY A 3 -8.03 29.96 -18.83
C GLY A 3 -7.32 28.71 -19.34
N LYS A 4 -6.49 28.73 -20.39
CA LYS A 4 -5.33 29.61 -20.59
C LYS A 4 -4.64 29.87 -19.26
N ASP A 5 -3.92 28.86 -18.80
CA ASP A 5 -2.47 28.92 -18.52
C ASP A 5 -2.07 27.75 -17.61
N ILE A 6 -1.83 26.58 -18.20
CA ILE A 6 -0.76 25.73 -17.67
C ILE A 6 0.50 26.33 -18.29
N GLN A 7 1.12 27.27 -17.58
CA GLN A 7 2.49 27.65 -17.89
C GLN A 7 3.35 26.45 -17.56
N ALA A 8 3.74 25.70 -18.59
CA ALA A 8 4.96 24.92 -18.52
C ALA A 8 6.06 25.92 -18.15
N ILE A 9 6.70 25.69 -17.01
CA ILE A 9 7.82 26.50 -16.54
C ILE A 9 8.86 26.49 -17.67
N ASP A 10 9.10 27.66 -18.25
CA ASP A 10 10.15 27.90 -19.23
C ASP A 10 11.48 27.84 -18.46
N PHE A 11 12.12 26.68 -18.47
CA PHE A 11 13.44 26.51 -17.87
C PHE A 11 14.47 27.21 -18.76
N LYS A 12 14.73 28.49 -18.46
CA LYS A 12 15.97 29.14 -18.87
C LYS A 12 17.14 28.30 -18.38
N GLU A 13 17.82 27.66 -19.32
CA GLU A 13 19.20 27.16 -19.24
C GLU A 13 19.64 26.69 -17.84
N SER A 14 19.10 25.56 -17.37
CA SER A 14 19.76 24.79 -16.31
C SER A 14 20.03 23.38 -16.81
N LYS A 15 21.24 22.90 -16.58
CA LYS A 15 21.68 21.53 -16.92
C LYS A 15 21.13 20.48 -15.92
N ASP A 16 20.06 20.78 -15.18
CA ASP A 16 19.64 20.03 -13.99
C ASP A 16 18.15 19.61 -14.01
N ILE A 17 17.57 19.33 -15.19
CA ILE A 17 16.24 18.70 -15.28
C ILE A 17 16.41 17.19 -15.43
N GLU A 18 16.14 16.45 -14.36
CA GLU A 18 16.29 14.99 -14.34
C GLU A 18 15.06 14.25 -14.87
N ALA A 19 13.83 14.74 -14.63
CA ALA A 19 12.64 14.20 -15.28
C ALA A 19 11.41 15.16 -15.29
N ILE A 20 10.55 15.06 -16.32
CA ILE A 20 9.31 15.83 -16.49
C ILE A 20 8.12 14.90 -16.70
N THR A 21 7.04 15.05 -15.93
CA THR A 21 5.78 14.34 -16.19
C THR A 21 4.97 15.06 -17.27
N GLN A 22 4.60 14.38 -18.34
CA GLN A 22 3.73 14.90 -19.39
C GLN A 22 2.56 13.94 -19.63
N ARG A 23 1.34 14.47 -19.52
CA ARG A 23 0.10 13.74 -19.82
C ARG A 23 -0.74 14.54 -20.82
N ASN A 24 -0.88 14.03 -22.04
CA ASN A 24 -1.76 14.54 -23.09
C ASN A 24 -2.17 13.40 -24.04
N ASN A 25 -2.93 13.71 -25.09
CA ASN A 25 -3.42 12.73 -26.06
C ASN A 25 -2.33 12.02 -26.88
N LYS A 26 -1.09 12.50 -26.84
CA LYS A 26 0.07 11.95 -27.58
C LYS A 26 1.14 11.38 -26.66
N PHE A 27 1.16 11.75 -25.38
CA PHE A 27 2.20 11.39 -24.41
C PHE A 27 1.56 11.10 -23.05
N SER A 28 1.79 9.90 -22.52
CA SER A 28 1.44 9.53 -21.15
C SER A 28 2.68 8.98 -20.46
N GLY A 29 3.44 9.82 -19.76
CA GLY A 29 4.63 9.34 -19.08
C GLY A 29 5.54 10.41 -18.53
N CYS A 30 6.74 9.98 -18.15
CA CYS A 30 7.80 10.83 -17.65
C CYS A 30 8.94 10.89 -18.69
N LEU A 31 9.36 12.08 -19.08
CA LEU A 31 10.53 12.33 -19.93
C LEU A 31 11.76 12.47 -19.03
N GLY A 32 12.87 11.79 -19.32
CA GLY A 32 14.09 11.83 -18.50
C GLY A 32 14.32 10.57 -17.65
N GLN A 33 15.17 10.68 -16.61
CA GLN A 33 15.54 9.58 -15.71
C GLN A 33 14.46 9.32 -14.65
N LYS A 34 13.27 8.89 -15.08
CA LYS A 34 12.16 8.53 -14.19
C LYS A 34 12.58 7.62 -13.04
N GLU A 35 13.46 6.66 -13.32
CA GLU A 35 13.94 5.67 -12.36
C GLU A 35 14.63 6.30 -11.14
N ASN A 36 15.10 7.54 -11.25
CA ASN A 36 15.77 8.29 -10.18
C ASN A 36 15.07 9.63 -9.93
N ALA A 37 13.76 9.72 -10.17
CA ALA A 37 13.01 10.95 -9.96
C ALA A 37 11.67 10.68 -9.25
N LEU A 38 11.34 11.51 -8.28
CA LEU A 38 10.03 11.56 -7.62
C LEU A 38 9.37 12.90 -7.89
N CYS A 39 8.04 12.91 -7.96
CA CYS A 39 7.25 14.12 -8.06
C CYS A 39 6.77 14.52 -6.67
N PHE A 40 6.93 15.79 -6.31
CA PHE A 40 6.59 16.32 -4.99
C PHE A 40 5.61 17.47 -5.10
N SER A 41 4.69 17.61 -4.14
CA SER A 41 4.00 18.88 -3.91
C SER A 41 4.98 19.92 -3.35
N ASN A 42 4.73 21.21 -3.61
CA ASN A 42 5.43 22.28 -2.89
C ASN A 42 5.14 22.12 -1.38
N PRO A 43 6.15 22.02 -0.51
CA PRO A 43 5.91 21.77 0.90
C PRO A 43 5.26 23.00 1.53
N ASN A 44 3.99 22.88 1.94
CA ASN A 44 3.35 23.84 2.83
C ASN A 44 3.86 23.57 4.26
N VAL A 45 5.09 23.99 4.56
CA VAL A 45 5.68 23.80 5.89
C VAL A 45 5.18 24.92 6.80
N TYR A 46 4.17 24.61 7.60
CA TYR A 46 3.78 25.47 8.71
C TYR A 46 4.69 25.15 9.92
N PRO A 47 5.35 26.15 10.51
CA PRO A 47 6.20 25.94 11.69
C PRO A 47 5.44 25.25 12.82
N GLY A 48 6.09 24.27 13.47
CA GLY A 48 5.54 23.57 14.63
C GLY A 48 4.52 22.47 14.33
N LYS A 49 4.19 22.21 13.05
CA LYS A 49 3.39 21.03 12.66
C LYS A 49 4.29 19.91 12.16
N PRO A 50 4.04 18.66 12.55
CA PRO A 50 4.82 17.55 12.03
C PRO A 50 4.43 17.27 10.56
N VAL A 51 5.31 16.61 9.83
CA VAL A 51 5.10 16.26 8.42
C VAL A 51 4.46 14.89 8.31
N ARG A 52 3.42 14.82 7.47
CA ARG A 52 2.80 13.57 7.03
C ARG A 52 3.12 13.38 5.56
N VAL A 53 3.83 12.31 5.22
CA VAL A 53 4.12 11.97 3.81
C VAL A 53 2.92 11.23 3.25
N ILE A 54 2.38 11.68 2.11
CA ILE A 54 1.31 10.99 1.38
C ILE A 54 1.88 10.51 0.05
N PHE A 55 1.99 9.19 -0.10
CA PHE A 55 2.58 8.56 -1.26
C PHE A 55 1.51 7.93 -2.15
N GLY A 56 1.37 8.44 -3.37
CA GLY A 56 0.46 7.92 -4.41
C GLY A 56 1.22 7.44 -5.65
N GLU A 57 0.52 6.77 -6.57
CA GLU A 57 1.12 6.34 -7.85
C GLU A 57 1.24 7.51 -8.83
N THR A 58 0.30 8.46 -8.78
CA THR A 58 0.31 9.67 -9.60
C THR A 58 -0.01 10.92 -8.77
N MET A 59 0.39 12.10 -9.26
CA MET A 59 -0.01 13.35 -8.61
C MET A 59 -1.50 13.68 -8.79
N ASP A 60 -2.16 13.12 -9.82
CA ASP A 60 -3.60 13.28 -10.02
C ASP A 60 -4.38 12.58 -8.88
N ASP A 61 -3.91 11.41 -8.47
CA ASP A 61 -4.49 10.68 -7.33
C ASP A 61 -4.21 11.40 -6.01
N ASN A 62 -2.98 11.92 -5.82
CA ASN A 62 -2.66 12.75 -4.66
C ASN A 62 -3.51 14.02 -4.57
N MET A 63 -3.78 14.67 -5.70
CA MET A 63 -4.67 15.84 -5.76
C MET A 63 -6.10 15.45 -5.40
N SER A 64 -6.58 14.31 -5.90
CA SER A 64 -7.91 13.80 -5.60
C SER A 64 -8.04 13.46 -4.11
N TYR A 65 -7.04 12.79 -3.56
CA TYR A 65 -6.89 12.52 -2.14
C TYR A 65 -6.94 13.81 -1.32
N PHE A 66 -6.17 14.84 -1.69
CA PHE A 66 -6.20 16.13 -0.99
C PHE A 66 -7.61 16.73 -0.97
N GLN A 67 -8.30 16.76 -2.11
CA GLN A 67 -9.65 17.31 -2.16
C GLN A 67 -10.63 16.58 -1.24
N MET A 68 -10.46 15.27 -1.08
CA MET A 68 -11.30 14.43 -0.22
C MET A 68 -10.96 14.59 1.27
N PHE A 69 -9.67 14.66 1.62
CA PHE A 69 -9.19 14.54 2.99
C PHE A 69 -8.54 15.81 3.57
N HIS A 70 -8.55 16.95 2.86
CA HIS A 70 -7.89 18.19 3.32
C HIS A 70 -8.27 18.65 4.74
N LYS A 71 -9.47 18.32 5.22
CA LYS A 71 -9.90 18.62 6.60
C LYS A 71 -9.13 17.80 7.65
N GLU A 72 -8.85 16.54 7.35
CA GLU A 72 -8.08 15.63 8.23
C GLU A 72 -6.58 15.93 8.20
N LEU A 73 -6.13 16.73 7.23
CA LEU A 73 -4.75 17.15 7.07
C LEU A 73 -4.45 18.52 7.72
N GLN A 74 -5.43 19.14 8.40
CA GLN A 74 -5.28 20.50 8.93
C GLN A 74 -4.23 20.62 10.04
N ASP A 75 -4.00 19.56 10.82
CA ASP A 75 -3.08 19.56 11.96
C ASP A 75 -1.66 19.11 11.62
N VAL A 76 -1.40 18.77 10.35
CA VAL A 76 -0.11 18.31 9.85
C VAL A 76 0.35 19.15 8.66
N ASN A 77 1.61 18.99 8.30
CA ASN A 77 2.16 19.47 7.03
C ASN A 77 2.10 18.31 6.02
N PRO A 78 1.06 18.23 5.15
CA PRO A 78 0.98 17.15 4.17
C PRO A 78 2.04 17.36 3.08
N TYR A 79 2.86 16.33 2.85
CA TYR A 79 3.86 16.30 1.80
C TYR A 79 3.53 15.19 0.81
N PHE A 80 2.98 15.58 -0.34
CA PHE A 80 2.56 14.63 -1.37
C PHE A 80 3.75 14.22 -2.23
N VAL A 81 3.89 12.91 -2.42
CA VAL A 81 4.94 12.27 -3.19
C VAL A 81 4.29 11.31 -4.17
N ALA A 82 4.76 11.30 -5.42
CA ALA A 82 4.33 10.33 -6.42
C ALA A 82 5.50 9.86 -7.27
N SER A 83 5.44 8.60 -7.67
CA SER A 83 6.38 7.96 -8.60
C SER A 83 6.05 8.16 -10.08
N GLN A 84 4.82 8.56 -10.38
CA GLN A 84 4.28 8.69 -11.73
C GLN A 84 4.27 7.33 -12.47
N GLY A 85 3.62 6.34 -11.88
CA GLY A 85 3.52 4.95 -12.37
C GLY A 85 4.30 3.97 -11.49
N SER A 86 4.87 2.91 -12.07
CA SER A 86 5.63 1.87 -11.33
C SER A 86 6.81 2.43 -10.52
N ILE A 87 7.10 1.85 -9.34
CA ILE A 87 8.26 2.23 -8.53
C ILE A 87 9.55 1.52 -8.94
N SER A 88 10.61 2.32 -9.11
CA SER A 88 11.98 1.84 -9.25
C SER A 88 12.72 1.81 -7.90
N GLU A 89 13.85 1.11 -7.84
CA GLU A 89 14.73 1.12 -6.65
C GLU A 89 15.32 2.51 -6.39
N GLY A 90 15.66 3.28 -7.44
CA GLY A 90 16.16 4.64 -7.31
C GLY A 90 15.14 5.58 -6.65
N GLN A 91 13.86 5.45 -7.00
CA GLN A 91 12.77 6.19 -6.36
C GLN A 91 12.61 5.81 -4.87
N ILE A 92 12.77 4.53 -4.52
CA ILE A 92 12.76 4.10 -3.11
C ILE A 92 13.93 4.71 -2.34
N LYS A 93 15.12 4.78 -2.95
CA LYS A 93 16.29 5.43 -2.32
C LYS A 93 16.04 6.92 -2.06
N LEU A 94 15.41 7.63 -3.01
CA LEU A 94 15.01 9.03 -2.80
C LEU A 94 13.96 9.19 -1.69
N LEU A 95 13.02 8.25 -1.61
CA LEU A 95 12.04 8.21 -0.53
C LEU A 95 12.73 8.01 0.83
N GLN A 96 13.70 7.10 0.91
CA GLN A 96 14.51 6.88 2.12
C GLN A 96 15.24 8.16 2.55
N LEU A 97 15.90 8.85 1.61
CA LEU A 97 16.57 10.13 1.90
C LEU A 97 15.61 11.20 2.43
N THR A 98 14.35 11.18 1.97
CA THR A 98 13.32 12.07 2.50
C THR A 98 13.03 11.74 3.96
N LEU A 99 12.83 10.46 4.29
CA LEU A 99 12.51 10.00 5.65
C LEU A 99 13.68 10.12 6.64
N ASP A 100 14.92 10.08 6.15
CA ASP A 100 16.12 10.23 6.98
C ASP A 100 16.45 11.67 7.35
N SER A 101 15.73 12.65 6.80
CA SER A 101 15.99 14.07 7.00
C SER A 101 15.76 14.51 8.45
N ASP A 102 16.84 14.86 9.15
CA ASP A 102 16.77 15.37 10.53
C ASP A 102 16.22 16.80 10.64
N LYS A 103 15.89 17.44 9.50
CA LYS A 103 15.33 18.80 9.44
C LYS A 103 13.82 18.84 9.67
N VAL A 104 13.17 17.69 9.67
CA VAL A 104 11.72 17.57 9.68
C VAL A 104 11.31 16.52 10.71
N GLU A 105 10.35 16.87 11.56
CA GLU A 105 9.70 15.90 12.43
C GLU A 105 8.60 15.18 11.63
N PHE A 106 8.81 13.90 11.33
CA PHE A 106 7.82 13.07 10.65
C PHE A 106 6.82 12.50 11.66
N GLU A 107 5.52 12.62 11.37
CA GLU A 107 4.48 11.96 12.16
C GLU A 107 4.12 10.59 11.58
N SER A 108 3.86 10.53 10.27
CA SER A 108 3.37 9.32 9.62
C SER A 108 3.62 9.31 8.11
N PHE A 109 3.52 8.11 7.53
CA PHE A 109 3.61 7.85 6.11
C PHE A 109 2.33 7.16 5.63
N VAL A 110 1.60 7.81 4.73
CA VAL A 110 0.34 7.31 4.18
C VAL A 110 0.54 6.75 2.78
N PHE A 111 0.22 5.48 2.58
CA PHE A 111 0.07 4.87 1.26
C PHE A 111 -1.32 5.19 0.69
N ALA A 112 -1.35 5.99 -0.36
CA ALA A 112 -2.53 6.38 -1.13
C ALA A 112 -2.48 5.84 -2.58
N THR A 113 -1.94 4.63 -2.77
CA THR A 113 -1.94 3.89 -4.05
C THR A 113 -3.31 3.28 -4.40
N ASP A 114 -3.45 2.81 -5.64
CA ASP A 114 -4.69 2.25 -6.20
C ASP A 114 -5.19 1.00 -5.45
N ARG A 115 -6.47 0.68 -5.62
CA ARG A 115 -7.12 -0.53 -5.07
C ARG A 115 -6.98 -1.70 -6.03
N ASP A 116 -5.76 -2.01 -6.44
CA ASP A 116 -5.50 -3.15 -7.30
C ASP A 116 -4.27 -3.96 -6.85
N LYS A 117 -3.93 -4.98 -7.65
CA LYS A 117 -2.78 -5.83 -7.35
C LYS A 117 -1.45 -5.07 -7.47
N ALA A 118 -1.36 -4.15 -8.42
CA ALA A 118 -0.14 -3.37 -8.65
C ALA A 118 0.11 -2.45 -7.44
N GLY A 119 -0.94 -1.78 -6.94
CA GLY A 119 -0.91 -0.94 -5.74
C GLY A 119 -0.51 -1.71 -4.48
N GLU A 120 -0.98 -2.95 -4.28
CA GLU A 120 -0.55 -3.78 -3.15
C GLU A 120 0.91 -4.24 -3.27
N TYR A 121 1.35 -4.66 -4.47
CA TYR A 121 2.76 -4.97 -4.73
C TYR A 121 3.67 -3.75 -4.52
N TYR A 122 3.16 -2.57 -4.87
CA TYR A 122 3.81 -1.29 -4.69
C TYR A 122 4.20 -1.03 -3.24
N ILE A 123 3.23 -1.20 -2.36
CA ILE A 123 3.39 -1.02 -0.91
C ILE A 123 4.41 -2.04 -0.40
N ALA A 124 4.33 -3.29 -0.84
CA ALA A 124 5.25 -4.33 -0.43
C ALA A 124 6.70 -3.97 -0.78
N LYS A 125 6.95 -3.44 -1.98
CA LYS A 125 8.30 -2.98 -2.39
C LYS A 125 8.81 -1.88 -1.46
N ILE A 126 7.99 -0.88 -1.18
CA ILE A 126 8.37 0.24 -0.30
C ILE A 126 8.66 -0.28 1.11
N LEU A 127 7.70 -0.98 1.74
CA LEU A 127 7.83 -1.50 3.11
C LEU A 127 9.04 -2.44 3.26
N ALA A 128 9.30 -3.30 2.27
CA ALA A 128 10.45 -4.21 2.28
C ALA A 128 11.78 -3.44 2.30
N SER A 129 11.88 -2.38 1.49
CA SER A 129 13.15 -1.69 1.23
C SER A 129 13.47 -0.53 2.17
N ILE A 130 12.47 0.23 2.62
CA ILE A 130 12.74 1.39 3.48
C ILE A 130 13.13 0.96 4.89
N LYS A 131 13.94 1.80 5.53
CA LYS A 131 14.38 1.69 6.91
C LYS A 131 13.90 2.92 7.68
N THR A 132 13.53 2.74 8.93
CA THR A 132 13.13 3.86 9.80
C THR A 132 14.06 3.98 11.00
N LYS A 133 14.25 5.20 11.50
CA LYS A 133 14.92 5.46 12.79
C LYS A 133 13.92 5.29 13.94
N GLU A 134 14.40 5.12 15.16
CA GLU A 134 13.58 5.25 16.38
C GLU A 134 12.89 6.63 16.40
N PRO A 135 11.63 6.78 16.87
CA PRO A 135 10.80 5.83 17.63
C PRO A 135 9.84 4.98 16.78
N PHE A 136 10.01 4.99 15.45
CA PHE A 136 9.06 4.35 14.52
C PHE A 136 9.28 2.83 14.38
N LEU A 137 10.25 2.29 15.11
CA LEU A 137 10.53 0.87 15.12
C LEU A 137 9.62 0.17 16.11
N ASN A 138 9.21 -1.04 15.74
CA ASN A 138 8.64 -1.97 16.70
C ASN A 138 9.76 -2.41 17.67
N SER A 139 9.42 -2.91 18.86
CA SER A 139 10.36 -3.52 19.80
C SER A 139 11.17 -4.69 19.19
N ASN A 140 10.72 -5.21 18.04
CA ASN A 140 11.47 -6.11 17.17
C ASN A 140 12.37 -5.35 16.16
N ALA A 141 13.09 -4.32 16.60
CA ALA A 141 13.94 -3.45 15.77
C ALA A 141 14.91 -4.19 14.84
N LYS A 142 15.22 -5.46 15.14
CA LYS A 142 16.01 -6.37 14.33
C LYS A 142 15.47 -6.56 12.90
N PHE A 143 14.16 -6.39 12.66
CA PHE A 143 13.56 -6.48 11.32
C PHE A 143 13.94 -5.32 10.38
N ASN A 144 14.40 -4.20 10.92
CA ASN A 144 14.84 -3.05 10.13
C ASN A 144 16.21 -3.29 9.47
N ASP A 145 17.00 -4.22 10.01
CA ASP A 145 18.33 -4.58 9.51
C ASP A 145 18.31 -5.72 8.50
N LEU A 146 17.17 -6.41 8.34
CA LEU A 146 17.01 -7.42 7.29
C LEU A 146 17.04 -6.77 5.91
N LEU A 147 17.74 -7.44 5.00
CA LEU A 147 17.59 -7.19 3.57
C LEU A 147 16.37 -7.97 3.10
N ILE A 148 15.28 -7.26 2.83
CA ILE A 148 14.04 -7.85 2.33
C ILE A 148 13.85 -7.42 0.88
N SER A 149 13.59 -8.38 0.00
CA SER A 149 13.26 -8.12 -1.40
C SER A 149 11.93 -8.76 -1.76
N VAL A 150 11.13 -8.07 -2.58
CA VAL A 150 9.88 -8.63 -3.11
C VAL A 150 9.88 -8.55 -4.62
N HIS A 151 9.52 -9.65 -5.26
CA HIS A 151 9.55 -9.73 -6.72
C HIS A 151 8.51 -10.71 -7.24
N THR A 152 8.10 -10.49 -8.49
CA THR A 152 7.20 -11.38 -9.22
C THR A 152 7.96 -12.03 -10.35
N GLN A 153 7.68 -13.31 -10.64
CA GLN A 153 8.22 -13.94 -11.82
C GLN A 153 7.27 -13.70 -13.01
N PRO A 154 7.70 -13.04 -14.10
CA PRO A 154 6.80 -12.58 -15.17
C PRO A 154 5.98 -13.68 -15.85
N SER A 155 6.51 -14.90 -15.88
CA SER A 155 5.88 -16.06 -16.52
C SER A 155 5.07 -16.95 -15.57
N SER A 156 5.14 -16.72 -14.26
CA SER A 156 4.42 -17.52 -13.28
C SER A 156 3.34 -16.70 -12.57
N LYS A 157 2.36 -17.42 -12.03
CA LYS A 157 1.40 -16.83 -11.09
C LYS A 157 2.00 -16.72 -9.69
N THR A 158 3.32 -16.82 -9.55
CA THR A 158 4.01 -16.88 -8.27
C THR A 158 4.77 -15.57 -8.01
N ALA A 159 4.73 -15.15 -6.76
CA ALA A 159 5.49 -14.05 -6.22
C ALA A 159 6.37 -14.54 -5.07
N TYR A 160 7.39 -13.74 -4.76
CA TYR A 160 8.42 -14.08 -3.79
C TYR A 160 8.68 -12.92 -2.85
N CYS A 161 8.97 -13.26 -1.59
CA CYS A 161 9.53 -12.36 -0.60
C CYS A 161 10.77 -13.04 0.01
N ASP A 162 11.94 -12.47 -0.28
CA ASP A 162 13.21 -12.97 0.23
C ASP A 162 13.62 -12.19 1.48
N PHE A 163 14.16 -12.93 2.44
CA PHE A 163 14.67 -12.43 3.70
C PHE A 163 16.13 -12.84 3.81
N LYS A 164 17.04 -11.87 3.88
CA LYS A 164 18.48 -12.11 4.06
C LYS A 164 18.99 -11.36 5.27
N PHE A 165 19.67 -12.08 6.14
CA PHE A 165 20.25 -11.56 7.37
C PHE A 165 21.74 -11.24 7.17
N SER A 166 22.25 -10.21 7.86
CA SER A 166 23.68 -9.96 7.93
C SER A 166 24.34 -10.98 8.85
N PHE A 167 25.51 -11.48 8.44
CA PHE A 167 26.19 -12.65 9.02
C PHE A 167 26.63 -12.52 10.49
N GLU A 168 26.45 -11.36 11.12
CA GLU A 168 27.02 -11.07 12.44
C GLU A 168 26.24 -11.72 13.59
N ASN A 169 24.98 -12.14 13.40
CA ASN A 169 24.21 -12.80 14.46
C ASN A 169 23.25 -13.90 13.96
N ASN A 170 23.77 -15.12 13.77
CA ASN A 170 23.01 -16.28 13.30
C ASN A 170 21.87 -16.69 14.24
N ILE A 171 22.00 -16.49 15.55
CA ILE A 171 20.95 -16.83 16.53
C ILE A 171 19.70 -15.97 16.31
N ASP A 172 19.91 -14.66 16.10
CA ASP A 172 18.82 -13.73 15.82
C ASP A 172 18.16 -14.01 14.48
N ALA A 173 18.94 -14.41 13.47
CA ALA A 173 18.42 -14.82 12.17
C ALA A 173 17.48 -16.03 12.29
N ILE A 174 17.93 -17.09 12.99
CA ILE A 174 17.12 -18.30 13.22
C ILE A 174 15.85 -17.97 13.98
N TYR A 175 15.94 -17.16 15.05
CA TYR A 175 14.76 -16.75 15.82
C TYR A 175 13.74 -16.01 14.94
N THR A 176 14.22 -15.07 14.12
CA THR A 176 13.39 -14.26 13.23
C THR A 176 12.74 -15.10 12.13
N LEU A 177 13.49 -16.04 11.54
CA LEU A 177 12.98 -17.02 10.58
C LEU A 177 11.93 -17.94 11.21
N GLY A 178 12.10 -18.31 12.48
CA GLY A 178 11.09 -19.03 13.26
C GLY A 178 9.78 -18.24 13.38
N LYS A 179 9.86 -16.93 13.66
CA LYS A 179 8.68 -16.04 13.73
C LYS A 179 7.99 -15.86 12.38
N LEU A 180 8.76 -15.77 11.30
CA LEU A 180 8.26 -15.78 9.92
C LEU A 180 7.45 -17.07 9.64
N LYS A 181 8.04 -18.22 9.96
CA LYS A 181 7.41 -19.53 9.76
C LYS A 181 6.11 -19.66 10.55
N GLU A 182 6.11 -19.26 11.82
CA GLU A 182 4.93 -19.27 12.69
C GLU A 182 3.80 -18.41 12.11
N PHE A 183 4.11 -17.18 11.68
CA PHE A 183 3.11 -16.27 11.12
C PHE A 183 2.40 -16.84 9.88
N PHE A 184 3.15 -17.31 8.89
CA PHE A 184 2.56 -17.83 7.66
C PHE A 184 1.89 -19.19 7.84
N TYR A 185 2.38 -20.01 8.77
CA TYR A 185 1.71 -21.25 9.16
C TYR A 185 0.31 -21.00 9.74
N GLU A 186 0.19 -20.08 10.70
CA GLU A 186 -1.11 -19.74 11.30
C GLU A 186 -2.06 -19.07 10.28
N HIS A 187 -1.50 -18.30 9.33
CA HIS A 187 -2.28 -17.74 8.25
C HIS A 187 -2.84 -18.82 7.30
N ASN A 188 -2.00 -19.78 6.86
CA ASN A 188 -2.44 -20.92 6.05
C ASN A 188 -3.53 -21.73 6.76
N LYS A 189 -3.35 -22.01 8.05
CA LYS A 189 -4.32 -22.73 8.87
C LYS A 189 -5.66 -21.99 8.97
N SER A 190 -5.62 -20.69 9.20
CA SER A 190 -6.82 -19.84 9.27
C SER A 190 -7.53 -19.77 7.91
N PHE A 191 -6.78 -19.69 6.82
CA PHE A 191 -7.31 -19.74 5.45
C PHE A 191 -8.04 -21.07 5.20
N ASN A 192 -7.40 -22.20 5.50
CA ASN A 192 -7.99 -23.52 5.29
C ASN A 192 -9.24 -23.75 6.15
N ALA A 193 -9.26 -23.25 7.38
CA ALA A 193 -10.44 -23.29 8.24
C ALA A 193 -11.61 -22.47 7.66
N ALA A 194 -11.34 -21.35 6.99
CA ALA A 194 -12.37 -20.50 6.41
C ALA A 194 -12.96 -21.04 5.08
N TYR A 195 -12.14 -21.74 4.28
CA TYR A 195 -12.51 -22.18 2.93
C TYR A 195 -12.74 -23.69 2.78
N GLY A 196 -12.42 -24.50 3.80
CA GLY A 196 -12.69 -25.95 3.79
C GLY A 196 -11.83 -26.75 2.81
N HIS A 197 -10.64 -26.24 2.47
CA HIS A 197 -9.69 -26.89 1.57
C HIS A 197 -8.32 -26.99 2.23
N GLU A 198 -7.53 -28.01 1.89
CA GLU A 198 -6.11 -28.08 2.25
C GLU A 198 -5.30 -27.36 1.16
N TYR A 199 -5.06 -26.07 1.35
CA TYR A 199 -4.26 -25.26 0.45
C TYR A 199 -3.25 -24.41 1.26
N GLU A 200 -2.01 -24.33 0.81
CA GLU A 200 -0.98 -23.53 1.45
C GLU A 200 -0.67 -22.30 0.57
N PRO A 201 -1.36 -21.16 0.78
CA PRO A 201 -1.13 -19.96 -0.04
C PRO A 201 0.29 -19.41 0.10
N PHE A 202 0.98 -19.74 1.20
CA PHE A 202 2.32 -19.30 1.52
C PHE A 202 3.23 -20.50 1.82
N ASN A 203 4.34 -20.61 1.09
CA ASN A 203 5.36 -21.63 1.31
C ASN A 203 6.70 -20.96 1.61
N LEU A 204 7.21 -21.17 2.83
CA LEU A 204 8.49 -20.64 3.31
C LEU A 204 9.56 -21.72 3.27
N THR A 205 10.59 -21.51 2.45
CA THR A 205 11.82 -22.31 2.46
C THR A 205 12.91 -21.54 3.21
N ILE A 206 13.67 -22.24 4.05
CA ILE A 206 14.76 -21.66 4.85
C ILE A 206 16.05 -22.40 4.53
N ASP A 207 17.10 -21.64 4.23
CA ASP A 207 18.48 -22.10 4.22
C ASP A 207 19.19 -21.58 5.47
N ASP A 208 19.27 -22.44 6.50
CA ASP A 208 19.89 -22.12 7.78
C ASP A 208 21.40 -21.81 7.66
N LYS A 209 22.08 -22.37 6.64
CA LYS A 209 23.52 -22.14 6.44
C LYS A 209 23.79 -20.77 5.86
N LEU A 210 22.89 -20.30 5.00
CA LEU A 210 23.00 -19.00 4.36
C LEU A 210 22.26 -17.90 5.13
N SER A 211 21.50 -18.26 6.18
CA SER A 211 20.58 -17.36 6.87
C SER A 211 19.67 -16.63 5.87
N VAL A 212 19.07 -17.41 4.97
CA VAL A 212 18.15 -16.93 3.93
C VAL A 212 16.81 -17.62 4.09
N GLY A 213 15.73 -16.85 4.05
CA GLY A 213 14.37 -17.37 3.90
C GLY A 213 13.77 -16.88 2.59
N THR A 214 13.13 -17.77 1.84
CA THR A 214 12.36 -17.41 0.64
C THR A 214 10.92 -17.85 0.84
N LEU A 215 10.02 -16.88 0.87
CA LEU A 215 8.59 -17.11 0.88
C LEU A 215 8.07 -17.04 -0.54
N SER A 216 7.40 -18.09 -1.00
CA SER A 216 6.69 -18.14 -2.28
C SER A 216 5.18 -18.20 -2.06
N PHE A 217 4.42 -17.52 -2.92
CA PHE A 217 2.97 -17.42 -2.81
C PHE A 217 2.32 -17.07 -4.15
N ASP A 218 1.02 -17.33 -4.28
CA ASP A 218 0.26 -16.93 -5.47
C ASP A 218 0.16 -15.40 -5.57
N ASN A 219 0.47 -14.85 -6.74
CA ASN A 219 0.48 -13.44 -7.08
C ASN A 219 -0.95 -12.88 -7.24
N THR A 220 -1.66 -12.83 -6.12
CA THR A 220 -3.02 -12.32 -5.97
C THR A 220 -3.01 -11.08 -5.07
N THR A 221 -4.00 -10.20 -5.26
CA THR A 221 -4.18 -9.02 -4.39
C THR A 221 -4.34 -9.41 -2.92
N PHE A 222 -5.04 -10.51 -2.65
CA PHE A 222 -5.21 -11.03 -1.29
C PHE A 222 -3.87 -11.37 -0.64
N ASN A 223 -3.03 -12.16 -1.31
CA ASN A 223 -1.75 -12.55 -0.72
C ASN A 223 -0.81 -11.36 -0.54
N TRP A 224 -0.79 -10.39 -1.47
CA TRP A 224 -0.02 -9.16 -1.29
C TRP A 224 -0.45 -8.36 -0.07
N ARG A 225 -1.75 -8.34 0.27
CA ARG A 225 -2.21 -7.70 1.51
C ARG A 225 -1.65 -8.38 2.75
N VAL A 226 -1.61 -9.70 2.77
CA VAL A 226 -1.01 -10.46 3.88
C VAL A 226 0.48 -10.13 4.02
N ILE A 227 1.21 -10.02 2.91
CA ILE A 227 2.61 -9.57 2.90
C ILE A 227 2.75 -8.14 3.42
N ASN A 228 1.90 -7.22 2.99
CA ASN A 228 1.90 -5.84 3.47
C ASN A 228 1.65 -5.78 4.98
N SER A 229 0.63 -6.49 5.48
CA SER A 229 0.34 -6.59 6.91
C SER A 229 1.50 -7.18 7.71
N PHE A 230 2.16 -8.21 7.16
CA PHE A 230 3.35 -8.78 7.76
C PHE A 230 4.49 -7.75 7.85
N LEU A 231 4.90 -7.17 6.72
CA LEU A 231 6.02 -6.22 6.67
C LEU A 231 5.76 -5.01 7.56
N HIS A 232 4.54 -4.49 7.54
CA HIS A 232 4.09 -3.39 8.37
C HIS A 232 4.24 -3.71 9.86
N LYS A 233 3.58 -4.78 10.34
CA LYS A 233 3.57 -5.15 11.75
C LYS A 233 4.96 -5.51 12.28
N PHE A 234 5.73 -6.26 11.50
CA PHE A 234 7.00 -6.82 11.98
C PHE A 234 8.17 -5.83 11.86
N LYS A 235 8.20 -4.95 10.85
CA LYS A 235 9.25 -3.91 10.75
C LYS A 235 8.93 -2.66 11.57
N PHE A 236 7.69 -2.18 11.50
CA PHE A 236 7.34 -0.81 11.92
C PHE A 236 6.28 -0.75 13.03
N GLY A 237 5.58 -1.86 13.29
CA GLY A 237 4.45 -1.86 14.22
C GLY A 237 3.29 -0.99 13.73
N ASP A 238 2.41 -0.57 14.63
CA ASP A 238 1.09 -0.02 14.25
C ASP A 238 1.06 1.51 14.04
N LYS A 239 2.17 2.22 14.20
CA LYS A 239 2.12 3.69 14.42
C LYS A 239 2.53 4.57 13.25
N PHE A 240 3.47 4.14 12.41
CA PHE A 240 4.10 5.06 11.45
C PHE A 240 3.52 4.98 10.04
N PHE A 241 3.37 3.77 9.50
CA PHE A 241 2.81 3.57 8.17
C PHE A 241 1.29 3.41 8.25
N ILE A 242 0.57 4.10 7.38
CA ILE A 242 -0.88 4.08 7.31
C ILE A 242 -1.26 3.76 5.88
N ARG A 243 -2.28 2.92 5.67
CA ARG A 243 -2.82 2.63 4.34
C ARG A 243 -4.21 3.25 4.21
N HIS A 244 -4.36 4.20 3.30
CA HIS A 244 -5.66 4.68 2.87
C HIS A 244 -6.00 4.01 1.53
N ARG A 245 -7.15 3.36 1.47
CA ARG A 245 -7.61 2.64 0.26
C ARG A 245 -8.76 3.40 -0.38
N PRO A 246 -8.73 3.59 -1.70
CA PRO A 246 -9.91 4.07 -2.40
C PRO A 246 -11.04 3.02 -2.34
N LEU A 247 -12.29 3.47 -2.39
CA LEU A 247 -13.47 2.60 -2.43
C LEU A 247 -13.67 2.00 -3.82
N LEU A 248 -13.48 2.81 -4.86
CA LEU A 248 -13.46 2.38 -6.26
C LEU A 248 -12.04 1.93 -6.65
N LYS A 249 -11.65 2.18 -7.89
CA LYS A 249 -10.34 1.77 -8.42
C LYS A 249 -9.21 2.63 -7.87
N ASP A 250 -9.39 3.95 -7.90
CA ASP A 250 -8.41 4.96 -7.50
C ASP A 250 -9.11 6.16 -6.81
N PHE A 251 -8.34 7.06 -6.20
CA PHE A 251 -8.90 8.22 -5.49
C PHE A 251 -9.56 9.22 -6.45
N ASN A 252 -9.15 9.26 -7.71
CA ASN A 252 -9.76 10.11 -8.72
C ASN A 252 -11.17 9.63 -9.09
N GLU A 253 -11.38 8.33 -9.26
CA GLU A 253 -12.71 7.74 -9.43
C GLU A 253 -13.61 7.98 -8.22
N ASP A 254 -13.07 7.84 -7.00
CA ASP A 254 -13.82 8.15 -5.78
C ASP A 254 -14.27 9.61 -5.75
N LEU A 255 -13.36 10.55 -6.05
CA LEU A 255 -13.68 11.97 -6.12
C LEU A 255 -14.75 12.25 -7.18
N GLN A 256 -14.64 11.64 -8.36
CA GLN A 256 -15.67 11.78 -9.41
C GLN A 256 -17.03 11.24 -8.97
N GLY A 257 -17.05 10.13 -8.22
CA GLY A 257 -18.26 9.58 -7.62
C GLY A 257 -18.88 10.52 -6.60
N ILE A 258 -18.08 11.10 -5.69
CA ILE A 258 -18.52 12.09 -4.70
C ILE A 258 -19.07 13.35 -5.37
N LYS A 259 -18.45 13.81 -6.46
CA LYS A 259 -18.91 14.98 -7.22
C LYS A 259 -20.10 14.69 -8.13
N GLY A 260 -20.55 13.43 -8.20
CA GLY A 260 -21.65 13.02 -9.07
C GLY A 260 -21.35 13.11 -10.57
N ILE A 261 -20.07 13.15 -10.93
CA ILE A 261 -19.60 13.20 -12.33
C ILE A 261 -19.73 11.81 -12.97
N HIS A 262 -19.42 10.75 -12.22
CA HIS A 262 -19.53 9.38 -12.69
C HIS A 262 -20.96 8.85 -12.48
N LYS A 263 -21.71 8.65 -13.58
CA LYS A 263 -23.15 8.30 -13.53
C LYS A 263 -23.47 6.97 -12.85
N GLU A 264 -22.53 6.02 -12.86
CA GLU A 264 -22.71 4.69 -12.27
C GLU A 264 -22.39 4.62 -10.77
N TYR A 265 -21.68 5.62 -10.22
CA TYR A 265 -21.18 5.60 -8.85
C TYR A 265 -21.64 6.85 -8.09
N LYS A 266 -22.91 6.86 -7.67
CA LYS A 266 -23.30 7.72 -6.54
C LYS A 266 -22.87 7.00 -5.26
N ILE A 267 -21.75 7.43 -4.69
CA ILE A 267 -21.29 6.89 -3.42
C ILE A 267 -22.02 7.63 -2.29
N ASP A 268 -23.26 7.22 -1.98
CA ASP A 268 -24.03 7.74 -0.84
C ASP A 268 -23.37 7.43 0.52
N ASN A 269 -22.31 6.60 0.52
CA ASN A 269 -21.67 6.03 1.71
C ASN A 269 -20.38 6.69 2.18
N TYR A 270 -19.80 7.67 1.46
CA TYR A 270 -18.49 8.24 1.84
C TYR A 270 -18.54 8.98 3.20
N TYR A 271 -19.66 9.64 3.51
CA TYR A 271 -19.85 10.38 4.76
C TYR A 271 -20.58 9.59 5.86
N ASN A 272 -21.25 8.49 5.51
CA ASN A 272 -22.09 7.73 6.44
C ASN A 272 -21.39 6.52 7.07
N ASN A 273 -20.11 6.26 6.72
CA ASN A 273 -19.39 5.08 7.19
C ASN A 273 -18.03 5.47 7.80
N PRO A 274 -17.97 5.78 9.11
CA PRO A 274 -16.73 6.17 9.81
C PRO A 274 -15.67 5.05 9.85
N LYS A 275 -15.95 3.87 9.29
CA LYS A 275 -15.01 2.75 9.15
C LYS A 275 -14.18 2.76 7.85
N VAL A 276 -14.39 3.71 6.95
CA VAL A 276 -13.58 3.86 5.72
C VAL A 276 -12.28 4.63 6.00
N THR A 277 -12.25 5.41 7.09
CA THR A 277 -11.08 6.15 7.59
C THR A 277 -10.37 5.44 8.74
N SER A 278 -10.90 4.31 9.25
CA SER A 278 -10.24 3.53 10.29
C SER A 278 -9.24 2.57 9.67
N ILE A 279 -7.97 2.68 10.11
CA ILE A 279 -6.95 1.64 10.06
C ILE A 279 -7.63 0.26 10.07
N GLU A 280 -7.69 -0.42 8.92
CA GLU A 280 -8.34 -1.72 8.82
C GLU A 280 -7.48 -2.73 9.59
N SER A 281 -7.87 -2.98 10.85
CA SER A 281 -7.75 -4.31 11.42
C SER A 281 -8.69 -5.21 10.63
N ASP A 282 -8.14 -5.87 9.62
CA ASP A 282 -8.85 -6.77 8.71
C ASP A 282 -9.64 -7.83 9.49
N ASN A 283 -10.94 -7.61 9.63
CA ASN A 283 -11.89 -8.66 9.96
C ASN A 283 -12.53 -9.13 8.65
N LEU A 284 -12.38 -10.43 8.39
CA LEU A 284 -12.84 -11.30 7.30
C LEU A 284 -14.30 -11.12 6.79
N LYS A 285 -15.06 -10.11 7.20
CA LYS A 285 -16.48 -9.94 6.86
C LYS A 285 -16.76 -9.06 5.63
N ARG A 286 -15.79 -8.30 5.09
CA ARG A 286 -15.98 -7.52 3.85
C ARG A 286 -15.85 -8.34 2.55
N TYR A 287 -15.51 -9.62 2.65
CA TYR A 287 -15.27 -10.52 1.51
C TYR A 287 -16.52 -10.91 0.69
N PHE A 288 -17.74 -10.58 1.16
CA PHE A 288 -18.97 -10.99 0.49
C PHE A 288 -19.36 -10.16 -0.75
N PHE A 289 -18.70 -9.02 -1.01
CA PHE A 289 -19.07 -8.15 -2.14
C PHE A 289 -18.18 -8.29 -3.39
N ASP A 290 -16.94 -8.77 -3.26
CA ASP A 290 -16.01 -8.82 -4.41
C ASP A 290 -16.19 -10.08 -5.28
N GLN A 291 -16.84 -11.14 -4.77
CA GLN A 291 -17.08 -12.37 -5.55
C GLN A 291 -18.40 -12.37 -6.35
N THR A 292 -19.36 -11.49 -6.04
CA THR A 292 -20.66 -11.48 -6.75
C THR A 292 -20.63 -10.79 -8.12
N ARG A 293 -19.51 -10.14 -8.49
CA ARG A 293 -19.28 -9.64 -9.86
C ARG A 293 -18.76 -10.72 -10.82
N GLY A 294 -18.44 -11.91 -10.33
CA GLY A 294 -18.05 -13.06 -11.14
C GLY A 294 -19.22 -13.99 -11.46
N LYS A 295 -19.97 -13.68 -12.52
CA LYS A 295 -20.83 -14.62 -13.29
C LYS A 295 -21.65 -15.65 -12.46
N PHE A 296 -22.83 -15.25 -11.97
CA PHE A 296 -23.93 -16.21 -11.83
C PHE A 296 -24.77 -16.22 -13.11
N ASN A 297 -24.53 -17.22 -13.94
CA ASN A 297 -25.50 -17.62 -14.96
C ASN A 297 -26.76 -18.10 -14.25
N ASN A 298 -27.89 -17.47 -14.59
CA ASN A 298 -29.22 -17.87 -14.17
C ASN A 298 -29.47 -19.35 -14.48
N LYS A 299 -29.46 -20.19 -13.45
CA LYS A 299 -30.36 -21.35 -13.36
C LYS A 299 -30.96 -21.39 -11.96
N THR A 300 -32.22 -21.01 -11.92
CA THR A 300 -33.21 -21.29 -10.89
C THR A 300 -32.94 -22.58 -10.12
N ASN A 301 -32.82 -22.48 -8.79
CA ASN A 301 -33.37 -23.48 -7.89
C ASN A 301 -33.76 -22.82 -6.56
N THR A 302 -35.05 -22.89 -6.29
CA THR A 302 -35.79 -22.57 -5.07
C THR A 302 -35.08 -23.02 -3.79
N LEU A 303 -34.81 -22.09 -2.88
CA LEU A 303 -34.59 -22.39 -1.47
C LEU A 303 -35.80 -21.89 -0.67
N LYS A 304 -36.47 -22.86 -0.04
CA LYS A 304 -37.58 -22.69 0.89
C LYS A 304 -37.10 -22.03 2.18
N ASN A 305 -37.95 -21.16 2.71
CA ASN A 305 -37.89 -20.55 4.04
C ASN A 305 -37.62 -21.58 5.14
N ILE A 306 -36.67 -21.26 6.02
CA ILE A 306 -36.70 -21.71 7.41
C ILE A 306 -36.45 -20.46 8.26
N GLU A 307 -37.53 -19.89 8.76
CA GLU A 307 -37.54 -19.01 9.93
C GLU A 307 -37.22 -19.86 11.16
N HIS A 308 -36.31 -19.42 12.02
CA HIS A 308 -36.36 -19.79 13.43
C HIS A 308 -35.87 -18.65 14.32
N ASP A 309 -36.79 -18.26 15.19
CA ASP A 309 -36.70 -17.26 16.25
C ASP A 309 -35.55 -17.51 17.23
N PHE A 310 -34.93 -16.41 17.68
CA PHE A 310 -34.16 -16.39 18.93
C PHE A 310 -34.79 -15.37 19.88
N HIS A 311 -35.54 -15.88 20.85
CA HIS A 311 -35.91 -15.15 22.05
C HIS A 311 -34.74 -15.13 23.04
N PHE A 312 -34.35 -13.93 23.48
CA PHE A 312 -33.54 -13.71 24.67
C PHE A 312 -34.45 -13.72 25.90
N ASN A 313 -34.07 -14.47 26.94
CA ASN A 313 -34.53 -14.24 28.30
C ASN A 313 -33.35 -13.79 29.16
N ILE A 314 -33.66 -12.81 30.01
CA ILE A 314 -32.79 -12.12 30.97
C ILE A 314 -32.30 -13.08 32.05
#